data_AF-A0A351L0N4-F1
#
_entry.id   AF-A0A351L0N4-F1
#
_cell.length_a   1.000
_cell.length_b   1.000
_cell.length_c   1.000
_cell.angle_alpha   90.00
_cell.angle_beta   90.00
_cell.angle_gamma   90.00
#
_symmetry.space_group_name_H-M   'P 1'
#
loop_
_entity.id
_entity.type
_entity.pdbx_description
1 polymer ?
#
loop_
_entity_poly.entity_id
_entity_poly.type
_entity_poly.pdbx_seq_one_letter_code
_entity_poly.pdbx_strand_id
1 'polypeptide(L)'
;YHRVERLAQLTSRNIADVVTDAIQLSIPAVSLQNELIQSVSALSDEQVMALTQLQMEPEQDQRLSDLLDRQQEGIITETEQIELSNLMQIYQEGLLRKATALKEAVQRGLREPLNEL
;
A
#
# COMPACT_ATOMS: atom_id res chain seq x y z
N TYR A 1 -22.64 -28.92 10.51
CA TYR A 1 -23.70 -27.97 10.11
C TYR A 1 -24.77 -27.69 11.17
N HIS A 2 -24.71 -28.21 12.42
CA HIS A 2 -25.77 -27.98 13.43
C HIS A 2 -25.40 -27.11 14.65
N ARG A 3 -24.23 -26.43 14.64
CA ARG A 3 -23.83 -25.54 15.75
C ARG A 3 -24.15 -24.06 15.53
N VAL A 4 -24.53 -23.67 14.31
CA VAL A 4 -24.69 -22.24 13.93
C VAL A 4 -26.10 -21.71 14.22
N GLU A 5 -27.13 -22.57 14.23
CA GLU A 5 -28.52 -22.13 14.39
C GLU A 5 -28.90 -21.69 15.81
N ARG A 6 -28.15 -22.10 16.84
CA ARG A 6 -28.52 -21.81 18.24
C ARG A 6 -27.98 -20.49 18.80
N LEU A 7 -27.10 -19.80 18.07
CA LEU A 7 -26.55 -18.49 18.48
C LEU A 7 -27.30 -17.29 17.88
N ALA A 8 -28.15 -17.52 16.88
CA ALA A 8 -28.81 -16.45 16.12
C ALA A 8 -30.06 -15.84 16.78
N GLN A 9 -30.52 -16.35 17.94
CA GLN A 9 -31.81 -15.97 18.53
C GLN A 9 -31.72 -15.02 19.75
N LEU A 10 -30.53 -14.58 20.17
CA LEU A 10 -30.38 -13.74 21.36
C LEU A 10 -29.72 -12.38 21.15
N THR A 11 -29.39 -12.01 19.92
CA THR A 11 -28.87 -10.65 19.66
C THR A 11 -29.51 -10.09 18.40
N SER A 12 -30.46 -9.17 18.59
CA SER A 12 -30.90 -8.21 17.57
C SER A 12 -29.76 -7.24 17.23
N ARG A 13 -28.63 -7.78 16.77
CA ARG A 13 -27.58 -7.02 16.11
C ARG A 13 -27.57 -7.47 14.66
N ASN A 14 -27.80 -6.50 13.79
CA ASN A 14 -27.82 -6.70 12.35
C ASN A 14 -26.51 -7.39 11.96
N ILE A 15 -26.57 -8.49 11.21
CA ILE A 15 -25.38 -9.23 10.76
C ILE A 15 -24.41 -8.30 10.04
N ALA A 16 -24.90 -7.22 9.40
CA ALA A 16 -24.07 -6.19 8.81
C ALA A 16 -23.15 -5.49 9.83
N ASP A 17 -23.61 -5.24 11.06
CA ASP A 17 -22.82 -4.57 12.09
C ASP A 17 -21.72 -5.48 12.62
N VAL A 18 -22.02 -6.78 12.81
CA VAL A 18 -21.02 -7.76 13.27
C VAL A 18 -19.97 -8.03 12.21
N VAL A 19 -20.34 -8.01 10.93
CA VAL A 19 -19.41 -8.13 9.80
C VAL A 19 -18.55 -6.87 9.68
N THR A 20 -19.12 -5.69 9.90
CA THR A 20 -18.37 -4.42 9.89
C THR A 20 -17.34 -4.39 11.01
N ASP A 21 -17.75 -4.71 12.25
CA ASP A 21 -16.85 -4.80 13.41
C ASP A 21 -15.75 -5.86 13.19
N ALA A 22 -16.08 -7.02 12.62
CA ALA A 22 -15.12 -8.08 12.36
C ALA A 22 -14.12 -7.71 11.25
N ILE A 23 -14.56 -6.99 10.21
CA ILE A 23 -13.66 -6.45 9.18
C ILE A 23 -12.74 -5.40 9.82
N GLN A 24 -13.28 -4.51 10.65
CA GLN A 24 -12.52 -3.43 11.28
C GLN A 24 -11.48 -3.94 12.28
N LEU A 25 -11.75 -5.06 12.95
CA LEU A 25 -10.81 -5.75 13.83
C LEU A 25 -9.77 -6.61 13.09
N SER A 26 -10.06 -7.02 11.84
CA SER A 26 -9.18 -7.86 11.04
C SER A 26 -8.33 -7.09 10.02
N ILE A 27 -8.56 -5.78 9.84
CA ILE A 27 -7.69 -4.96 9.01
C ILE A 27 -6.48 -4.54 9.86
N PRO A 28 -5.25 -4.98 9.53
CA PRO A 28 -4.06 -4.45 10.16
C PRO A 28 -4.00 -2.93 9.93
N ALA A 29 -3.31 -2.19 10.79
CA ALA A 29 -3.23 -0.73 10.91
C ALA A 29 -3.01 0.11 9.62
N VAL A 30 -2.90 -0.52 8.46
CA VAL A 30 -2.95 0.06 7.11
C VAL A 30 -4.13 1.01 6.91
N SER A 31 -5.31 0.73 7.47
CA SER A 31 -6.46 1.65 7.33
C SER A 31 -6.30 2.99 8.06
N LEU A 32 -5.56 3.04 9.17
CA LEU A 32 -5.33 4.29 9.91
C LEU A 32 -4.22 5.14 9.29
N GLN A 33 -3.29 4.53 8.57
CA GLN A 33 -2.30 5.24 7.77
C GLN A 33 -2.95 5.94 6.56
N ASN A 34 -4.03 5.36 6.04
CA ASN A 34 -4.77 5.89 4.90
C ASN A 34 -5.50 7.22 5.21
N GLU A 35 -5.79 7.54 6.48
CA GLU A 35 -6.37 8.84 6.87
C GLU A 35 -5.34 9.96 7.07
N LEU A 36 -4.06 9.61 7.27
CA LEU A 36 -2.97 10.59 7.40
C LEU A 36 -2.24 10.86 6.07
N ILE A 37 -2.45 10.01 5.06
CA ILE A 37 -2.02 10.29 3.69
C ILE A 37 -3.08 11.21 3.09
N GLN A 38 -2.81 12.52 3.08
CA GLN A 38 -3.61 13.48 2.32
C GLN A 38 -3.89 12.90 0.93
N SER A 39 -5.17 12.69 0.62
CA SER A 39 -5.58 12.15 -0.67
C SER A 39 -4.89 12.94 -1.77
N VAL A 40 -4.31 12.26 -2.75
CA VAL A 40 -3.59 12.93 -3.85
C VAL A 40 -4.50 13.91 -4.60
N SER A 41 -5.82 13.67 -4.58
CA SER A 41 -6.84 14.59 -5.09
C SER A 41 -6.92 15.94 -4.37
N ALA A 42 -6.47 16.03 -3.13
CA ALA A 42 -6.44 17.26 -2.33
C ALA A 42 -5.12 18.04 -2.45
N LEU A 43 -4.15 17.52 -3.21
CA LEU A 43 -2.86 18.17 -3.46
C LEU A 43 -2.97 19.17 -4.61
N SER A 44 -2.10 20.19 -4.62
CA SER A 44 -1.96 21.12 -5.75
C SER A 44 -1.38 20.41 -6.98
N ASP A 45 -1.56 21.00 -8.16
CA ASP A 45 -1.03 20.43 -9.40
C ASP A 45 0.49 20.25 -9.36
N GLU A 46 1.23 21.20 -8.75
CA GLU A 46 2.67 21.09 -8.53
C GLU A 46 3.04 19.91 -7.63
N GLN A 47 2.30 19.70 -6.55
CA GLN A 47 2.51 18.58 -5.64
C GLN A 47 2.19 17.23 -6.28
N VAL A 48 1.11 17.16 -7.06
CA VAL A 48 0.76 15.96 -7.85
C VAL A 48 1.88 15.65 -8.83
N MET A 49 2.36 16.65 -9.58
CA MET A 49 3.46 16.49 -10.53
C MET A 49 4.74 16.02 -9.85
N ALA A 50 5.13 16.59 -8.70
CA ALA A 50 6.29 16.15 -7.94
C ALA A 50 6.18 14.67 -7.53
N LEU A 51 5.00 14.21 -7.11
CA LEU A 51 4.76 12.80 -6.79
C LEU A 51 4.85 11.88 -8.01
N THR A 52 4.54 12.37 -9.22
CA THR A 52 4.75 11.57 -10.45
C THR A 52 6.22 11.32 -10.75
N GLN A 53 7.14 12.16 -10.24
CA GLN A 53 8.58 11.98 -10.36
C GLN A 53 9.20 11.25 -9.16
N LEU A 54 8.39 10.76 -8.22
CA LEU A 54 8.90 10.03 -7.06
C LEU A 54 9.76 8.84 -7.51
N GLN A 55 10.94 8.76 -6.92
CA GLN A 55 11.90 7.67 -7.07
C GLN A 55 12.40 7.30 -5.68
N MET A 56 12.77 6.03 -5.53
CA MET A 56 13.49 5.58 -4.34
C MET A 56 14.86 6.27 -4.29
N GLU A 57 15.36 6.55 -3.09
CA GLU A 57 16.69 7.13 -2.94
C GLU A 57 17.74 6.21 -3.58
N PRO A 58 18.72 6.73 -4.35
CA PRO A 58 19.66 5.89 -5.10
C PRO A 58 20.44 4.90 -4.22
N GLU A 59 20.79 5.30 -3.00
CA GLU A 59 21.47 4.42 -2.03
C GLU A 59 20.58 3.27 -1.58
N GLN A 60 19.28 3.53 -1.39
CA GLN A 60 18.31 2.52 -0.99
C GLN A 60 18.00 1.56 -2.15
N ASP A 61 17.90 2.07 -3.37
CA ASP A 61 17.66 1.27 -4.59
C ASP A 61 18.84 0.34 -4.91
N GLN A 62 20.07 0.84 -4.77
CA GLN A 62 21.28 0.03 -4.89
C GLN A 62 21.31 -1.06 -3.81
N ARG A 63 21.02 -0.69 -2.55
CA ARG A 63 20.99 -1.64 -1.45
C ARG A 63 19.92 -2.72 -1.63
N LEU A 64 18.74 -2.33 -2.12
CA LEU A 64 17.66 -3.25 -2.44
C LEU A 64 18.10 -4.26 -3.51
N SER A 65 18.76 -3.78 -4.57
CA SER A 65 19.31 -4.64 -5.64
C SER A 65 20.32 -5.65 -5.11
N ASP A 66 21.29 -5.20 -4.31
CA ASP A 66 22.30 -6.07 -3.71
C ASP A 66 21.67 -7.15 -2.81
N LEU A 67 20.64 -6.81 -2.05
CA LEU A 67 19.94 -7.75 -1.17
C LEU A 67 19.11 -8.77 -1.95
N LEU A 68 18.49 -8.34 -3.06
CA LEU A 68 17.77 -9.24 -3.97
C LEU A 68 18.72 -10.25 -4.62
N ASP A 69 19.91 -9.81 -5.05
CA ASP A 69 20.93 -10.69 -5.62
C ASP A 69 21.38 -11.75 -4.58
N ARG A 70 21.64 -11.32 -3.34
CA ARG A 70 22.03 -12.24 -2.26
C ARG A 70 20.90 -13.19 -1.84
N GLN A 71 19.64 -12.76 -1.95
CA GLN A 71 18.49 -13.64 -1.76
C GLN A 71 18.42 -14.71 -2.85
N GLN A 72 18.63 -14.33 -4.12
CA GLN A 72 18.65 -15.27 -5.25
C GLN A 72 19.79 -16.29 -5.14
N GLU A 73 20.95 -15.86 -4.65
CA GLU A 73 22.09 -16.73 -4.37
C GLU A 73 21.91 -17.61 -3.10
N GLY A 74 20.89 -17.34 -2.29
CA GLY A 74 20.60 -18.10 -1.06
C GLY A 74 21.58 -17.82 0.09
N ILE A 75 22.34 -16.73 0.03
CA ILE A 75 23.35 -16.33 1.03
C ILE A 75 22.89 -15.19 1.94
N ILE A 76 21.62 -14.81 1.85
CA ILE A 76 21.05 -13.73 2.65
C ILE A 76 20.90 -14.14 4.12
N THR A 77 21.35 -13.28 5.03
CA THR A 77 21.21 -13.48 6.48
C THR A 77 19.84 -13.05 7.00
N GLU A 78 19.46 -13.48 8.20
CA GLU A 78 18.18 -13.05 8.82
C GLU A 78 18.08 -11.53 8.97
N THR A 79 19.18 -10.87 9.35
CA THR A 79 19.23 -9.40 9.47
C THR A 79 19.02 -8.71 8.12
N GLU A 80 19.57 -9.28 7.06
CA GLU A 80 19.42 -8.78 5.69
C GLU A 80 18.03 -9.05 5.12
N GLN A 81 17.37 -10.14 5.52
CA GLN A 81 15.97 -10.39 5.16
C GLN A 81 15.04 -9.33 5.76
N ILE A 82 15.28 -8.91 7.01
CA ILE A 82 14.53 -7.83 7.65
C ILE A 82 14.78 -6.52 6.91
N GLU A 83 16.03 -6.22 6.58
CA GLU A 83 16.40 -5.03 5.80
C GLU A 83 15.73 -5.02 4.42
N LEU A 84 15.78 -6.14 3.71
CA LEU A 84 15.11 -6.33 2.42
C LEU A 84 13.61 -6.08 2.52
N SER A 85 12.95 -6.62 3.55
CA SER A 85 11.52 -6.39 3.78
C SER A 85 11.20 -4.91 3.98
N ASN A 86 12.02 -4.18 4.72
CA ASN A 86 11.82 -2.74 4.94
C ASN A 86 12.00 -1.93 3.65
N LEU A 87 13.04 -2.24 2.87
CA LEU A 87 13.28 -1.58 1.58
C LEU A 87 12.18 -1.88 0.57
N MET A 88 11.69 -3.12 0.53
CA MET A 88 10.56 -3.52 -0.30
C MET A 88 9.28 -2.77 0.07
N GLN A 89 9.05 -2.52 1.36
CA GLN A 89 7.91 -1.71 1.80
C GLN A 89 8.01 -0.27 1.30
N ILE A 90 9.17 0.39 1.49
CA ILE A 90 9.43 1.76 1.01
C ILE A 90 9.21 1.85 -0.50
N TYR A 91 9.75 0.89 -1.24
CA TYR A 91 9.61 0.81 -2.69
C TYR A 91 8.13 0.70 -3.12
N GLN A 92 7.36 -0.20 -2.50
CA GLN A 92 5.94 -0.40 -2.81
C GLN A 92 5.10 0.82 -2.47
N GLU A 93 5.33 1.45 -1.32
CA GLU A 93 4.64 2.68 -0.92
C GLU A 93 4.93 3.82 -1.91
N GLY A 94 6.19 3.97 -2.33
CA GLY A 94 6.59 4.94 -3.34
C GLY A 94 5.92 4.70 -4.69
N LEU A 95 5.89 3.44 -5.16
CA LEU A 95 5.21 3.07 -6.40
C LEU A 95 3.72 3.35 -6.35
N LEU A 96 3.05 2.98 -5.25
CA LEU A 96 1.60 3.21 -5.09
C LEU A 96 1.29 4.70 -5.13
N ARG A 97 2.08 5.51 -4.42
CA ARG A 97 1.90 6.96 -4.37
C ARG A 97 2.13 7.61 -5.74
N LYS A 98 3.18 7.16 -6.45
CA LYS A 98 3.47 7.58 -7.82
C LYS A 98 2.35 7.21 -8.78
N ALA A 99 1.86 5.97 -8.74
CA ALA A 99 0.75 5.53 -9.59
C ALA A 99 -0.54 6.32 -9.33
N THR A 100 -0.83 6.62 -8.06
CA THR A 100 -1.98 7.43 -7.68
C THR A 100 -1.84 8.87 -8.20
N ALA A 101 -0.65 9.46 -8.09
CA ALA A 101 -0.35 10.78 -8.65
C ALA A 101 -0.40 10.81 -10.18
N LEU A 102 0.06 9.76 -10.84
CA LEU A 102 -0.03 9.62 -12.29
C LEU A 102 -1.48 9.60 -12.76
N LYS A 103 -2.33 8.81 -12.09
CA LYS A 103 -3.77 8.77 -12.37
C LYS A 103 -4.41 10.15 -12.18
N GLU A 104 -4.10 10.83 -11.08
CA GLU A 104 -4.63 12.17 -10.79
C GLU A 104 -4.15 13.20 -11.83
N ALA A 105 -2.87 13.16 -12.21
CA ALA A 105 -2.29 14.06 -13.21
C ALA A 105 -2.99 13.89 -14.58
N VAL A 106 -3.29 12.65 -14.98
CA VAL A 106 -4.05 12.37 -16.20
C VAL A 106 -5.49 12.86 -16.07
N GLN A 107 -6.14 12.62 -14.93
CA GLN A 107 -7.52 13.07 -14.68
C GLN A 107 -7.66 14.60 -14.73
N ARG A 108 -6.63 15.33 -14.28
CA ARG A 108 -6.56 16.80 -14.34
C ARG A 108 -6.09 17.35 -15.69
N GLY A 109 -5.65 16.49 -16.61
CA GLY A 109 -5.07 16.92 -17.89
C GLY A 109 -3.66 17.52 -17.78
N LEU A 110 -2.96 17.30 -16.66
CA LEU A 110 -1.57 17.74 -16.44
C LEU A 110 -0.57 16.86 -17.20
N ARG A 111 -0.96 15.63 -17.53
CA ARG A 111 -0.13 14.67 -18.26
C ARG A 111 -0.98 13.82 -19.19
N GLU A 112 -0.40 13.44 -20.32
CA GLU A 112 -1.04 12.47 -21.21
C GLU A 112 -1.15 11.09 -20.54
N PRO A 113 -2.21 10.31 -20.83
CA PRO A 113 -2.30 8.93 -20.40
C PRO A 113 -1.08 8.16 -20.89
N LEU A 114 -0.59 7.24 -20.05
CA LEU A 114 0.44 6.29 -20.47
C LEU A 114 -0.20 5.41 -21.55
N ASN A 115 0.05 5.73 -22.82
CA ASN A 115 -0.15 4.75 -23.88
C ASN A 115 0.81 3.61 -23.58
N GLU A 116 0.28 2.39 -23.43
CA GLU A 116 1.09 1.18 -23.42
C GLU A 116 1.96 1.21 -24.69
N LEU A 117 3.30 1.22 -24.51
CA LEU A 117 4.26 0.99 -25.59
C LEU A 117 4.28 -0.49 -25.95
#